data_AF-A0A2N0NCY4-F1
#
_entry.id   AF-A0A2N0NCY4-F1
#
_cell.length_a   1.000
_cell.length_b   1.000
_cell.length_c   1.000
_cell.angle_alpha   90.00
_cell.angle_beta   90.00
_cell.angle_gamma   90.00
#
_symmetry.space_group_name_H-M   'P 1'
#
loop_
_entity.id
_entity.type
_entity.pdbx_description
1 polymer ?
#
loop_
_entity_poly.entity_id
_entity_poly.type
_entity_poly.pdbx_seq_one_letter_code
_entity_poly.pdbx_strand_id
1 'polypeptide(L)'
;MVAQELKTGVTSVEWSEDFYDVVNKIDEIWQRNPPDIPTGSPKVSKKTELLSEGTRVRVKLDEPISVLGNKLHGKFRTGDIRWNPNIRVIKKMILSPEQPPTYLLDGPHGRLGVSRCAYTRKELQIVPENEYPPPDSVIRGQPERFVPERILRHRIRK
;
A
#
# COMPACT_ATOMS: atom_id res chain seq x y z
N MET A 1 3.75 -2.12 41.30
CA MET A 1 2.59 -2.63 40.55
C MET A 1 2.29 -4.08 40.93
N VAL A 2 2.97 -5.09 40.35
CA VAL A 2 2.67 -6.51 40.60
C VAL A 2 2.69 -6.92 42.09
N ALA A 3 3.65 -6.43 42.87
CA ALA A 3 3.75 -6.76 44.30
C ALA A 3 2.62 -6.15 45.16
N GLN A 4 2.00 -5.06 44.70
CA GLN A 4 0.88 -4.39 45.40
C GLN A 4 -0.43 -5.10 45.07
N GLU A 5 -0.65 -5.41 43.78
CA GLU A 5 -1.81 -6.19 43.31
C GLU A 5 -1.87 -7.59 43.93
N LEU A 6 -0.72 -8.27 44.06
CA LEU A 6 -0.63 -9.57 44.74
C LEU A 6 -0.99 -9.49 46.23
N LYS A 7 -0.84 -8.33 46.87
CA LYS A 7 -1.15 -8.13 48.29
C LYS A 7 -2.58 -7.64 48.53
N THR A 8 -3.13 -6.83 47.64
CA THR A 8 -4.46 -6.22 47.80
C THR A 8 -5.56 -6.91 47.01
N GLY A 9 -5.22 -7.73 46.01
CA GLY A 9 -6.18 -8.42 45.14
C GLY A 9 -6.94 -7.50 44.17
N VAL A 10 -6.57 -6.21 44.12
CA VAL A 10 -7.18 -5.19 43.26
C VAL A 10 -6.12 -4.68 42.28
N THR A 11 -6.52 -4.45 41.03
CA THR A 11 -5.65 -3.90 39.98
C THR A 11 -5.23 -2.47 40.33
N SER A 12 -3.93 -2.20 40.30
CA SER A 12 -3.36 -0.89 40.65
C SER A 12 -3.19 -0.04 39.39
N VAL A 13 -3.92 1.07 39.31
CA VAL A 13 -3.88 2.05 38.19
C VAL A 13 -3.20 3.36 38.61
N GLU A 14 -2.73 3.44 39.86
CA GLU A 14 -2.15 4.63 40.48
C GLU A 14 -0.90 5.13 39.72
N TRP A 15 -0.14 4.24 39.08
CA TRP A 15 1.01 4.58 38.23
C TRP A 15 0.69 5.54 37.07
N SER A 16 -0.58 5.62 36.67
CA SER A 16 -1.03 6.53 35.61
C SER A 16 -0.93 8.00 36.04
N GLU A 17 -0.98 8.27 37.35
CA GLU A 17 -0.78 9.60 37.92
C GLU A 17 0.71 10.00 37.83
N ASP A 18 1.60 9.06 38.15
CA ASP A 18 3.06 9.24 38.05
C ASP A 18 3.54 9.44 36.60
N PHE A 19 2.74 9.04 35.59
CA PHE A 19 3.10 9.15 34.18
C PHE A 19 3.40 10.60 33.78
N TYR A 20 2.61 11.56 34.26
CA TYR A 20 2.83 12.98 33.95
C TYR A 20 4.15 13.48 34.52
N ASP A 21 4.48 13.12 35.76
CA ASP A 21 5.73 13.53 36.41
C ASP A 21 6.96 12.91 35.73
N VAL A 22 6.86 11.65 35.31
CA VAL A 22 7.92 10.96 34.55
C VAL A 22 8.11 11.62 33.18
N VAL A 23 7.03 11.90 32.44
CA VAL A 23 7.11 12.57 31.14
C VAL A 23 7.68 13.98 31.29
N ASN A 24 7.23 14.75 32.26
CA ASN A 24 7.76 16.09 32.53
C ASN A 24 9.26 16.07 32.84
N LYS A 25 9.73 15.15 33.69
CA LYS A 25 11.16 14.99 33.97
C LYS A 25 11.95 14.57 32.73
N ILE A 26 11.41 13.66 31.92
CA ILE A 26 12.07 13.26 30.67
C ILE A 26 12.16 14.44 29.71
N ASP A 27 11.09 15.23 29.58
CA ASP A 27 11.06 16.41 28.70
C ASP A 27 12.01 17.52 29.19
N GLU A 28 12.11 17.74 30.50
CA GLU A 28 13.10 18.63 31.12
C GLU A 28 14.55 18.19 30.84
N ILE A 29 14.84 16.89 30.90
CA ILE A 29 16.19 16.38 30.61
C ILE A 29 16.47 16.45 29.10
N TRP A 30 15.46 16.21 28.27
CA TRP A 30 15.65 15.99 26.84
C TRP A 30 15.40 17.26 26.00
N GLN A 31 14.87 18.35 26.59
CA GLN A 31 14.51 19.65 25.99
C GLN A 31 14.52 19.64 24.46
N ARG A 32 13.63 18.83 23.88
CA ARG A 32 13.62 18.64 22.44
C ARG A 32 12.87 19.80 21.83
N ASN A 33 13.59 20.68 21.13
CA ASN A 33 12.92 21.59 20.23
C ASN A 33 12.10 20.77 19.22
N PRO A 34 10.83 21.14 18.97
CA PRO A 34 10.07 20.47 17.93
C PRO A 34 10.84 20.59 16.61
N PRO A 35 10.84 19.54 15.77
CA PRO A 35 11.49 19.64 14.47
C PRO A 35 10.81 20.75 13.66
N ASP A 36 11.61 21.50 12.92
CA ASP A 36 11.09 22.54 12.02
C ASP A 36 10.10 21.93 11.02
N ILE A 37 8.95 22.57 10.85
CA ILE A 37 7.96 22.14 9.89
C ILE A 37 8.50 22.49 8.49
N PRO A 38 8.70 21.51 7.59
CA PRO A 38 9.16 21.78 6.24
C PRO A 38 8.14 22.71 5.55
N THR A 39 8.62 23.86 5.09
CA THR A 39 7.80 24.89 4.41
C THR A 39 8.13 24.98 2.92
N GLY A 40 9.15 24.25 2.46
CA GLY A 40 9.56 24.22 1.06
C GLY A 40 8.50 23.65 0.11
N SER A 41 8.66 23.92 -1.17
CA SER A 41 7.81 23.32 -2.20
C SER A 41 8.05 21.80 -2.30
N PRO A 42 7.06 21.02 -2.78
CA PRO A 42 7.25 19.60 -3.05
C PRO A 42 8.39 19.40 -4.05
N LYS A 43 9.16 18.31 -3.89
CA LYS A 43 10.30 17.97 -4.74
C LYS A 43 9.80 17.42 -6.09
N VAL A 44 9.35 18.33 -6.96
CA VAL A 44 8.92 18.02 -8.33
C VAL A 44 10.02 18.46 -9.29
N SER A 45 10.60 17.52 -10.03
CA SER A 45 11.53 17.87 -11.11
C SER A 45 10.74 18.26 -12.36
N LYS A 46 11.23 19.21 -13.15
CA LYS A 46 10.59 19.62 -14.42
C LYS A 46 10.44 18.47 -15.44
N LYS A 47 11.21 17.39 -15.28
CA LYS A 47 11.17 16.20 -16.14
C LYS A 47 10.15 15.16 -15.67
N THR A 48 9.64 15.28 -14.45
CA THR A 48 8.72 14.29 -13.87
C THR A 48 7.29 14.73 -14.16
N GLU A 49 6.66 14.08 -15.13
CA GLU A 49 5.22 14.24 -15.37
C GLU A 49 4.44 13.73 -14.16
N LEU A 50 3.60 14.60 -13.59
CA LEU A 50 2.64 14.25 -12.56
C LEU A 50 1.52 13.41 -13.17
N LEU A 51 1.07 12.40 -12.44
CA LEU A 51 -0.05 11.56 -12.87
C LEU A 51 -1.37 12.18 -12.40
N SER A 52 -2.36 12.23 -13.28
CA SER A 52 -3.70 12.69 -12.93
C SER A 52 -4.48 11.61 -12.17
N GLU A 53 -5.45 12.05 -11.37
CA GLU A 53 -6.46 11.17 -10.80
C GLU A 53 -7.22 10.46 -11.94
N GLY A 54 -7.56 9.19 -11.75
CA GLY A 54 -8.18 8.34 -12.77
C GLY A 54 -7.19 7.56 -13.65
N THR A 55 -5.89 7.88 -13.61
CA THR A 55 -4.88 7.15 -14.40
C THR A 55 -4.80 5.68 -13.95
N ARG A 56 -4.85 4.76 -14.92
CA ARG A 56 -4.63 3.33 -14.70
C ARG A 56 -3.14 3.04 -14.53
N VAL A 57 -2.79 2.37 -13.45
CA VAL A 57 -1.39 2.08 -13.10
C VAL A 57 -1.21 0.66 -12.54
N ARG A 58 0.00 0.13 -12.70
CA ARG A 58 0.50 -1.05 -11.98
C ARG A 58 1.50 -0.64 -10.93
N VAL A 59 1.49 -1.35 -9.81
CA VAL A 59 2.42 -1.14 -8.70
C VAL A 59 3.65 -2.02 -8.89
N LYS A 60 4.83 -1.48 -8.62
CA LYS A 60 6.07 -2.26 -8.60
C LYS A 60 6.02 -3.31 -7.49
N LEU A 61 6.46 -4.53 -7.79
CA LEU A 61 6.53 -5.61 -6.81
C LEU A 61 7.82 -5.51 -5.98
N ASP A 62 7.71 -5.79 -4.69
CA ASP A 62 8.84 -5.89 -3.78
C ASP A 62 9.49 -7.28 -3.82
N GLU A 63 8.71 -8.30 -4.17
CA GLU A 63 9.11 -9.70 -4.17
C GLU A 63 8.67 -10.39 -5.47
N PRO A 64 9.42 -11.39 -5.96
CA PRO A 64 9.05 -12.11 -7.17
C PRO A 64 7.76 -12.90 -6.96
N ILE A 65 6.89 -12.86 -7.97
CA ILE A 65 5.66 -13.66 -8.01
C ILE A 65 5.69 -14.57 -9.23
N SER A 66 5.06 -15.74 -9.11
CA SER A 66 4.75 -16.60 -10.24
C SER A 66 3.70 -15.94 -11.13
N VAL A 67 3.66 -16.32 -12.40
CA VAL A 67 2.60 -15.94 -13.36
C VAL A 67 1.21 -16.29 -12.82
N LEU A 68 1.12 -17.36 -12.01
CA LEU A 68 -0.12 -17.80 -11.37
C LEU A 68 -0.47 -17.03 -10.08
N GLY A 69 0.33 -16.02 -9.71
CA GLY A 69 0.08 -15.16 -8.54
C GLY A 69 0.69 -15.64 -7.22
N ASN A 70 1.33 -16.81 -7.19
CA ASN A 70 1.98 -17.32 -5.98
C ASN A 70 3.29 -16.56 -5.69
N LYS A 71 3.49 -16.14 -4.45
CA LYS A 71 4.76 -15.54 -3.99
C LYS A 71 5.91 -16.53 -4.17
N LEU A 72 7.02 -16.08 -4.77
CA LEU A 72 8.25 -16.84 -4.91
C LEU A 72 9.27 -16.37 -3.86
N HIS A 73 10.15 -17.29 -3.45
CA HIS A 73 11.25 -16.97 -2.55
C HIS A 73 12.47 -16.44 -3.34
N GLY A 74 13.25 -15.57 -2.69
CA GLY A 74 14.55 -15.11 -3.19
C GLY A 74 14.48 -13.77 -3.92
N LYS A 75 15.52 -13.49 -4.72
CA LYS A 75 15.65 -12.26 -5.51
C LYS A 75 14.98 -12.41 -6.87
N PHE A 76 14.56 -11.29 -7.46
CA PHE A 76 14.06 -11.23 -8.83
C PHE A 76 15.06 -11.80 -9.83
N ARG A 77 14.60 -12.72 -10.68
CA ARG A 77 15.34 -13.25 -11.83
C ARG A 77 15.11 -12.35 -13.05
N THR A 78 15.84 -12.62 -14.14
CA THR A 78 15.75 -11.84 -15.38
C THR A 78 14.35 -11.89 -16.00
N GLY A 79 13.66 -13.03 -15.92
CA GLY A 79 12.34 -13.24 -16.52
C GLY A 79 11.15 -13.05 -15.59
N ASP A 80 11.37 -12.68 -14.32
CA ASP A 80 10.28 -12.54 -13.36
C ASP A 80 9.46 -11.27 -13.63
N ILE A 81 8.15 -11.35 -13.33
CA ILE A 81 7.25 -10.20 -13.41
C ILE A 81 7.67 -9.16 -12.35
N ARG A 82 7.88 -7.92 -12.77
CA ARG A 82 8.28 -6.81 -11.87
C ARG A 82 7.14 -5.89 -11.46
N TRP A 83 6.03 -5.94 -12.18
CA TRP A 83 4.87 -5.09 -11.98
C TRP A 83 3.67 -5.95 -11.63
N ASN A 84 2.90 -5.53 -10.63
CA ASN A 84 1.73 -6.28 -10.20
C ASN A 84 0.75 -6.39 -11.39
N PRO A 85 0.32 -7.61 -11.76
CA PRO A 85 -0.61 -7.81 -12.88
C PRO A 85 -1.95 -7.11 -12.65
N ASN A 86 -2.36 -6.94 -11.38
CA ASN A 86 -3.57 -6.24 -11.03
C ASN A 86 -3.45 -4.74 -11.31
N ILE A 87 -4.29 -4.26 -12.22
CA ILE A 87 -4.39 -2.84 -12.57
C ILE A 87 -5.16 -2.13 -11.46
N ARG A 88 -4.63 -0.96 -11.06
CA ARG A 88 -5.22 -0.06 -10.07
C ARG A 88 -5.41 1.33 -10.65
N VAL A 89 -6.20 2.15 -9.98
CA VAL A 89 -6.54 3.51 -10.42
C VAL A 89 -6.07 4.51 -9.37
N ILE A 90 -5.41 5.58 -9.83
CA ILE A 90 -5.05 6.69 -8.93
C ILE A 90 -6.31 7.42 -8.48
N LYS A 91 -6.53 7.46 -7.17
CA LYS A 91 -7.68 8.16 -6.56
C LYS A 91 -7.33 9.57 -6.12
N LYS A 92 -6.15 9.74 -5.51
CA LYS A 92 -5.69 11.01 -4.93
C LYS A 92 -4.19 11.15 -5.07
N MET A 93 -3.72 12.39 -5.16
CA MET A 93 -2.30 12.75 -5.08
C MET A 93 -2.05 13.54 -3.80
N ILE A 94 -0.94 13.23 -3.11
CA ILE A 94 -0.47 13.94 -1.92
C ILE A 94 0.79 14.71 -2.31
N LEU A 95 0.75 16.03 -2.07
CA LEU A 95 1.86 16.94 -2.26
C LEU A 95 2.30 17.47 -0.89
N SER A 96 3.29 16.81 -0.31
CA SER A 96 3.89 17.25 0.96
C SER A 96 5.11 18.15 0.68
N PRO A 97 5.35 19.15 1.53
CA PRO A 97 6.51 20.04 1.40
C PRO A 97 7.82 19.24 1.46
N GLU A 98 8.78 19.59 0.61
CA GLU A 98 10.11 18.96 0.49
C GLU A 98 10.13 17.44 0.23
N GLN A 99 8.98 16.85 -0.07
CA GLN A 99 8.82 15.43 -0.38
C GLN A 99 8.42 15.25 -1.85
N PRO A 100 8.75 14.10 -2.46
CA PRO A 100 8.24 13.79 -3.79
C PRO A 100 6.71 13.62 -3.75
N PRO A 101 6.02 13.93 -4.85
CA PRO A 101 4.60 13.61 -5.00
C PRO A 101 4.36 12.12 -4.79
N THR A 102 3.34 11.81 -3.99
CA THR A 102 2.88 10.44 -3.77
C THR A 102 1.43 10.30 -4.19
N TYR A 103 1.02 9.08 -4.52
CA TYR A 103 -0.28 8.77 -5.11
C TYR A 103 -0.95 7.68 -4.28
N LEU A 104 -2.20 7.93 -3.91
CA LEU A 104 -3.08 6.93 -3.33
C LEU A 104 -3.86 6.24 -4.43
N LEU A 105 -3.82 4.91 -4.42
CA LEU A 105 -4.55 4.08 -5.36
C LEU A 105 -5.92 3.71 -4.79
N ASP A 106 -6.74 3.05 -5.59
CA ASP A 106 -7.96 2.41 -5.12
C ASP A 106 -7.64 1.28 -4.13
N GLY A 107 -8.49 1.15 -3.11
CA GLY A 107 -8.33 0.16 -2.07
C GLY A 107 -9.52 0.09 -1.12
N PRO A 108 -9.59 -0.95 -0.27
CA PRO A 108 -10.75 -1.17 0.61
C PRO A 108 -10.75 -0.30 1.87
N HIS A 109 -9.92 0.76 1.94
CA HIS A 109 -9.70 1.49 3.19
C HIS A 109 -10.35 2.88 3.20
N GLY A 110 -10.99 3.19 4.33
CA GLY A 110 -11.63 4.48 4.59
C GLY A 110 -12.88 4.71 3.73
N ARG A 111 -13.55 5.85 3.99
CA ARG A 111 -14.75 6.26 3.23
C ARG A 111 -14.44 6.59 1.77
N LEU A 112 -13.19 6.97 1.48
CA LEU A 112 -12.73 7.35 0.15
C LEU A 112 -12.35 6.15 -0.74
N GLY A 113 -12.30 4.93 -0.18
CA GLY A 113 -11.94 3.72 -0.93
C GLY A 113 -10.53 3.80 -1.51
N VAL A 114 -9.55 4.15 -0.67
CA VAL A 114 -8.14 4.31 -1.07
C VAL A 114 -7.26 3.22 -0.48
N SER A 115 -6.06 3.05 -1.06
CA SER A 115 -5.00 2.22 -0.49
C SER A 115 -4.49 2.81 0.82
N ARG A 116 -4.04 1.95 1.75
CA ARG A 116 -3.38 2.39 2.99
C ARG A 116 -2.01 3.01 2.74
N CYS A 117 -1.33 2.57 1.69
CA CYS A 117 0.00 3.04 1.31
C CYS A 117 -0.12 4.00 0.13
N ALA A 118 0.70 5.05 0.15
CA ALA A 118 0.91 5.94 -0.99
C ALA A 118 2.16 5.50 -1.75
N TYR A 119 2.16 5.68 -3.07
CA TYR A 119 3.25 5.27 -3.96
C TYR A 119 3.86 6.48 -4.65
N THR A 120 5.16 6.44 -4.90
CA THR A 120 5.85 7.45 -5.69
C THR A 120 5.70 7.18 -7.18
N ARG A 121 5.98 8.18 -8.03
CA ARG A 121 5.95 8.05 -9.50
C ARG A 121 6.81 6.89 -10.04
N LYS A 122 7.92 6.55 -9.37
CA LYS A 122 8.87 5.49 -9.78
C LYS A 122 8.36 4.09 -9.47
N GLU A 123 7.41 3.97 -8.56
CA GLU A 123 6.79 2.70 -8.15
C GLU A 123 5.52 2.41 -8.94
N LEU A 124 5.15 3.29 -9.87
CA LEU A 124 3.96 3.18 -10.69
C LEU A 124 4.33 3.11 -12.17
N GLN A 125 3.77 2.11 -12.86
CA GLN A 125 3.79 2.00 -14.31
C GLN A 125 2.42 2.38 -14.86
N ILE A 126 2.37 3.31 -15.82
CA ILE A 126 1.12 3.67 -16.50
C ILE A 126 0.68 2.50 -17.39
N VAL A 127 -0.59 2.15 -17.28
CA VAL A 127 -1.24 1.16 -18.14
C VAL A 127 -2.02 1.91 -19.22
N PRO A 128 -1.68 1.71 -20.51
CA PRO A 128 -2.38 2.37 -21.59
C PRO A 128 -3.79 1.78 -21.74
N GLU A 129 -4.69 2.54 -22.36
CA GLU A 129 -6.09 2.13 -22.33
C GLU A 129 -6.42 0.90 -23.15
N ASN A 130 -5.60 0.68 -24.19
CA ASN A 130 -5.68 -0.37 -25.19
C ASN A 130 -4.88 -1.64 -24.82
N GLU A 131 -4.52 -1.83 -23.54
CA GLU A 131 -3.91 -3.09 -23.10
C GLU A 131 -5.00 -4.17 -22.98
N TYR A 132 -4.92 -5.20 -23.83
CA TYR A 132 -5.83 -6.33 -23.86
C TYR A 132 -5.15 -7.60 -23.34
N PRO A 133 -5.93 -8.55 -22.77
CA PRO A 133 -5.40 -9.86 -22.44
C PRO A 133 -4.87 -10.57 -23.70
N PRO A 134 -3.93 -11.53 -23.54
CA PRO A 134 -3.44 -12.31 -24.67
C PRO A 134 -4.59 -13.04 -25.38
N PRO A 135 -4.57 -13.13 -26.72
CA PRO A 135 -5.62 -13.82 -27.45
C PRO A 135 -5.55 -15.33 -27.23
N ASP A 136 -6.71 -15.99 -27.28
CA ASP A 136 -6.84 -17.44 -27.10
C ASP A 136 -6.01 -18.25 -28.13
N SER A 137 -5.67 -17.66 -29.27
CA SER A 137 -4.82 -18.27 -30.30
C SER A 137 -3.42 -18.61 -29.82
N VAL A 138 -2.97 -18.04 -28.69
CA VAL A 138 -1.67 -18.35 -28.09
C VAL A 138 -1.67 -19.72 -27.40
N ILE A 139 -2.86 -20.26 -27.07
CA ILE A 139 -3.01 -21.57 -26.45
C ILE A 139 -2.55 -22.66 -27.43
N ARG A 140 -1.55 -23.45 -27.03
CA ARG A 140 -1.01 -24.55 -27.85
C ARG A 140 -1.83 -25.82 -27.65
N GLY A 141 -2.33 -26.39 -28.74
CA GLY A 141 -3.09 -27.66 -28.71
C GLY A 141 -4.43 -27.52 -27.99
N GLN A 142 -4.93 -28.62 -27.41
CA GLN A 142 -6.12 -28.62 -26.56
C GLN A 142 -5.68 -28.70 -25.09
N PRO A 143 -5.83 -27.62 -24.29
CA PRO A 143 -5.44 -27.65 -22.90
C PRO A 143 -6.44 -28.48 -22.07
N GLU A 144 -5.93 -29.23 -21.10
CA GLU A 144 -6.78 -30.01 -20.17
C GLU A 144 -7.43 -29.15 -19.09
N ARG A 145 -6.90 -27.93 -18.86
CA ARG A 145 -7.33 -27.04 -17.78
C ARG A 145 -7.64 -25.67 -18.33
N PHE A 146 -8.77 -25.13 -17.92
CA PHE A 146 -9.23 -23.78 -18.23
C PHE A 146 -9.51 -23.03 -16.93
N VAL A 147 -9.26 -21.73 -16.94
CA VAL A 147 -9.71 -20.83 -15.88
C VAL A 147 -11.11 -20.35 -16.26
N PRO A 148 -12.18 -20.73 -15.53
CA PRO A 148 -13.51 -20.22 -15.84
C PRO A 148 -13.58 -18.73 -15.51
N GLU A 149 -13.78 -17.86 -16.50
CA GLU A 149 -13.84 -16.40 -16.30
C GLU A 149 -15.05 -15.98 -15.44
N ARG A 150 -16.19 -16.66 -15.59
CA ARG A 150 -17.41 -16.43 -14.82
C ARG A 150 -18.27 -17.68 -14.78
N ILE A 151 -18.65 -18.12 -13.58
CA ILE A 151 -19.73 -19.10 -13.43
C ILE A 151 -21.05 -18.33 -13.35
N LEU A 152 -21.77 -18.23 -14.47
CA LEU A 152 -23.16 -17.77 -14.47
C LEU A 152 -24.05 -18.91 -13.93
N ARG A 153 -24.45 -18.90 -12.65
CA ARG A 153 -25.57 -19.72 -12.14
C ARG A 153 -26.81 -18.82 -12.00
N HIS A 154 -28.06 -19.23 -12.20
CA HIS A 154 -28.69 -20.55 -12.03
C HIS A 154 -29.74 -20.84 -13.11
N ARG A 155 -29.81 -22.11 -13.51
CA ARG A 155 -30.93 -22.69 -14.27
C ARG A 155 -32.20 -22.59 -13.40
N ILE A 156 -33.17 -21.78 -13.81
CA ILE A 156 -34.52 -21.79 -13.22
C ILE A 156 -35.13 -23.13 -13.63
N ARG A 157 -35.35 -24.04 -12.67
CA ARG A 157 -36.23 -25.19 -12.89
C ARG A 157 -37.65 -24.62 -12.96
N LYS A 158 -38.26 -24.69 -14.16
CA LYS A 158 -39.71 -24.60 -14.31
C LYS A 158 -40.38 -25.78 -13.62
#